data_AF-A0A318HK16-F1
#
_entry.id   AF-A0A318HK16-F1
#
_cell.length_a   1.000
_cell.length_b   1.000
_cell.length_c   1.000
_cell.angle_alpha   90.00
_cell.angle_beta   90.00
_cell.angle_gamma   90.00
#
_symmetry.space_group_name_H-M   'P 1'
#
loop_
_entity.id
_entity.type
_entity.pdbx_description
1 polymer ?
#
loop_
_entity_poly.entity_id
_entity_poly.type
_entity_poly.pdbx_seq_one_letter_code
_entity_poly.pdbx_strand_id
1 'polypeptide(L)'
;MSARGLRGTGRQDQSRRNNTTQALVRNDSHVTVGGNSNTITATGHCASLTVSGSSNQVSIESADTISTSGVGNANSYQSGTPRVTTAGVSNTVSRR
;
A
#
# COMPACT_ATOMS: atom_id res chain seq x y z
N MET A 1 -21.89 35.30 -13.63
CA MET A 1 -21.38 34.32 -14.61
C MET A 1 -20.18 33.61 -13.98
N SER A 2 -20.25 32.26 -13.89
CA SER A 2 -19.20 31.24 -13.73
C SER A 2 -17.92 31.52 -12.90
N ALA A 3 -17.41 30.63 -12.05
CA ALA A 3 -17.34 29.16 -12.13
C ALA A 3 -17.15 28.56 -10.71
N ARG A 4 -17.82 27.46 -10.29
CA ARG A 4 -17.40 26.05 -10.44
C ARG A 4 -15.85 25.92 -10.43
N GLY A 5 -15.17 25.32 -9.49
CA GLY A 5 -15.46 24.20 -8.61
C GLY A 5 -14.23 23.29 -8.66
N LEU A 6 -13.56 23.02 -7.54
CA LEU A 6 -12.56 21.96 -7.44
C LEU A 6 -12.78 21.23 -6.10
N ARG A 7 -13.64 20.22 -6.15
CA ARG A 7 -13.58 19.09 -5.22
C ARG A 7 -12.31 18.34 -5.56
N GLY A 8 -11.42 18.16 -4.60
CA GLY A 8 -10.19 17.45 -4.87
C GLY A 8 -9.21 17.45 -3.72
N THR A 9 -9.61 16.98 -2.55
CA THR A 9 -8.63 16.48 -1.58
C THR A 9 -9.09 15.11 -1.11
N GLY A 10 -8.82 14.11 -1.96
CA GLY A 10 -8.82 12.72 -1.53
C GLY A 10 -7.93 12.62 -0.30
N ARG A 11 -8.49 12.13 0.80
CA ARG A 11 -7.78 11.92 2.05
C ARG A 11 -6.75 10.81 1.82
N GLN A 12 -5.56 11.19 1.35
CA GLN A 12 -4.39 10.33 1.48
C GLN A 12 -3.93 10.50 2.91
N ASP A 13 -4.22 9.50 3.75
CA ASP A 13 -3.64 9.36 5.09
C ASP A 13 -2.15 9.02 4.95
N GLN A 14 -1.37 9.99 4.46
CA GLN A 14 0.09 9.92 4.43
C GLN A 14 0.59 10.44 5.76
N SER A 15 0.61 9.57 6.76
CA SER A 15 1.35 9.82 8.00
C SER A 15 2.84 9.94 7.67
N ARG A 16 3.31 11.18 7.55
CA ARG A 16 4.70 11.57 7.23
C ARG A 16 5.68 11.32 8.37
N ARG A 17 5.61 10.18 9.07
CA ARG A 17 6.56 9.80 10.13
C ARG A 17 6.86 8.31 10.07
N ASN A 18 8.04 7.96 9.56
CA ASN A 18 8.59 6.60 9.62
C ASN A 18 8.70 6.14 11.07
N ASN A 19 8.07 5.00 11.34
CA ASN A 19 8.48 3.90 12.22
C ASN A 19 7.20 3.13 12.57
N THR A 20 6.96 2.03 11.86
CA THR A 20 5.85 1.07 12.07
C THR A 20 4.44 1.68 12.01
N THR A 21 3.76 1.56 10.87
CA THR A 21 2.37 2.02 10.73
C THR A 21 1.42 0.83 10.71
N GLN A 22 0.67 0.64 11.79
CA GLN A 22 -0.47 -0.29 11.77
C GLN A 22 -1.68 0.44 11.20
N ALA A 23 -2.15 0.03 10.02
CA ALA A 23 -3.28 0.63 9.34
C ALA A 23 -4.45 -0.35 9.34
N LEU A 24 -5.56 0.03 9.98
CA LEU A 24 -6.82 -0.71 9.87
C LEU A 24 -7.45 -0.39 8.51
N VAL A 25 -7.49 -1.38 7.62
CA VAL A 25 -8.02 -1.21 6.27
C VAL A 25 -9.52 -1.54 6.30
N ARG A 26 -10.36 -0.53 6.03
CA ARG A 26 -11.79 -0.79 5.77
C ARG A 26 -11.94 -1.27 4.33
N ASN A 27 -12.94 -2.11 4.06
CA ASN A 27 -13.30 -2.56 2.71
C ASN A 27 -13.18 -1.40 1.70
N ASP A 28 -12.47 -1.63 0.59
CA ASP A 28 -12.18 -0.65 -0.47
C ASP A 28 -11.20 0.48 -0.12
N SER A 29 -10.41 0.35 0.95
CA SER A 29 -9.38 1.36 1.24
C SER A 29 -8.17 1.21 0.33
N HIS A 30 -7.55 2.35 -0.02
CA HIS A 30 -6.30 2.41 -0.77
C HIS A 30 -5.16 2.69 0.21
N VAL A 31 -4.21 1.76 0.33
CA VAL A 31 -3.06 1.91 1.22
C VAL A 31 -1.85 2.30 0.40
N THR A 32 -1.19 3.40 0.79
CA THR A 32 0.07 3.83 0.17
C THR A 32 1.17 3.87 1.21
N VAL A 33 2.26 3.16 0.92
CA VAL A 33 3.44 3.03 1.76
C VAL A 33 4.59 3.68 1.03
N GLY A 34 5.23 4.65 1.67
CA GLY A 34 6.35 5.40 1.12
C GLY A 34 7.46 5.54 2.15
N GLY A 35 8.70 5.39 1.73
CA GLY A 35 9.88 5.61 2.58
C GLY A 35 10.80 4.40 2.65
N ASN A 36 11.61 4.34 3.71
CA ASN A 36 12.64 3.32 3.86
C ASN A 36 12.41 2.53 5.16
N SER A 37 12.52 1.21 5.09
CA SER A 37 12.41 0.30 6.24
C SER A 37 11.09 0.44 7.02
N ASN A 38 9.98 0.63 6.32
CA ASN A 38 8.67 0.67 6.96
C ASN A 38 8.08 -0.73 7.13
N THR A 39 7.45 -0.98 8.28
CA THR A 39 6.67 -2.19 8.52
C THR A 39 5.21 -1.82 8.64
N ILE A 40 4.35 -2.40 7.80
CA ILE A 40 2.91 -2.14 7.77
C ILE A 40 2.13 -3.43 7.85
N THR A 41 1.15 -3.45 8.74
CA THR A 41 0.18 -4.54 8.87
C THR A 41 -1.20 -3.97 8.59
N ALA A 42 -1.85 -4.54 7.58
CA ALA A 42 -3.16 -4.20 7.09
C ALA A 42 -4.09 -5.41 7.29
N THR A 43 -5.09 -5.25 8.17
CA THR A 43 -6.14 -6.26 8.37
C THR A 43 -7.42 -5.81 7.65
N GLY A 44 -8.13 -6.75 7.01
CA GLY A 44 -9.30 -6.50 6.16
C GLY A 44 -9.05 -6.69 4.66
N HIS A 45 -9.95 -6.12 3.85
CA HIS A 45 -9.87 -6.10 2.39
C HIS A 45 -9.41 -4.73 1.88
N CYS A 46 -8.41 -4.75 1.01
CA CYS A 46 -7.85 -3.56 0.38
C CYS A 46 -8.05 -3.62 -1.13
N ALA A 47 -8.71 -2.61 -1.71
CA ALA A 47 -8.84 -2.53 -3.16
C ALA A 47 -7.45 -2.36 -3.82
N SER A 48 -6.57 -1.57 -3.23
CA SER A 48 -5.26 -1.26 -3.82
C SER A 48 -4.19 -0.95 -2.77
N LEU A 49 -3.15 -1.77 -2.75
CA LEU A 49 -1.92 -1.53 -1.99
C LEU A 49 -0.83 -0.99 -2.92
N THR A 50 -0.25 0.15 -2.59
CA THR A 50 0.91 0.74 -3.28
C THR A 50 2.08 0.86 -2.30
N VAL A 51 3.23 0.32 -2.66
CA VAL A 51 4.45 0.35 -1.86
C VAL A 51 5.57 0.99 -2.66
N SER A 52 6.26 1.95 -2.08
CA SER A 52 7.28 2.76 -2.73
C SER A 52 8.46 3.04 -1.78
N GLY A 53 9.67 2.98 -2.31
CA GLY A 53 10.90 3.23 -1.55
C GLY A 53 11.75 1.96 -1.37
N SER A 54 12.42 1.82 -0.22
CA SER A 54 13.35 0.70 -0.01
C SER A 54 13.14 -0.09 1.28
N SER A 55 13.37 -1.41 1.22
CA SER A 55 13.29 -2.32 2.37
C SER A 55 11.96 -2.25 3.15
N ASN A 56 10.86 -1.92 2.49
CA ASN A 56 9.55 -1.90 3.14
C ASN A 56 8.99 -3.31 3.26
N GLN A 57 8.28 -3.57 4.35
CA GLN A 57 7.67 -4.85 4.65
C GLN A 57 6.17 -4.65 4.92
N VAL A 58 5.32 -5.19 4.04
CA VAL A 58 3.87 -5.01 4.15
C VAL A 58 3.16 -6.35 4.25
N SER A 59 2.33 -6.53 5.27
CA SER A 59 1.49 -7.71 5.43
C SER A 59 0.03 -7.31 5.34
N ILE A 60 -0.72 -7.94 4.43
CA ILE A 60 -2.13 -7.67 4.22
C ILE A 60 -2.97 -8.95 4.28
N GLU A 61 -4.21 -8.89 4.78
CA GLU A 61 -5.07 -10.07 4.79
C GLU A 61 -5.58 -10.42 3.38
N SER A 62 -6.20 -9.45 2.69
CA SER A 62 -6.61 -9.61 1.30
C SER A 62 -6.48 -8.31 0.52
N ALA A 63 -6.16 -8.43 -0.76
CA ALA A 63 -6.12 -7.29 -1.66
C ALA A 63 -6.51 -7.67 -3.09
N ASP A 64 -7.03 -6.70 -3.84
CA ASP A 64 -7.32 -6.90 -5.27
C ASP A 64 -6.12 -6.53 -6.14
N THR A 65 -5.33 -5.53 -5.73
CA THR A 65 -4.12 -5.10 -6.44
C THR A 65 -2.99 -4.78 -5.47
N ILE A 66 -1.78 -5.25 -5.78
CA ILE A 66 -0.56 -4.95 -5.05
C ILE A 66 0.47 -4.39 -6.04
N SER A 67 0.77 -3.11 -5.90
CA SER A 67 1.80 -2.41 -6.68
C SER A 67 3.00 -2.12 -5.79
N THR A 68 4.18 -2.57 -6.18
CA THR A 68 5.42 -2.39 -5.42
C THR A 68 6.48 -1.77 -6.31
N SER A 69 7.11 -0.70 -5.84
CA SER A 69 8.11 0.05 -6.58
C SER A 69 9.32 0.36 -5.69
N GLY A 70 10.52 0.29 -6.26
CA GLY A 70 11.77 0.61 -5.56
C GLY A 70 12.65 -0.61 -5.33
N VAL A 71 13.29 -0.73 -4.16
CA VAL A 71 14.36 -1.72 -3.92
C VAL A 71 14.14 -2.53 -2.65
N GLY A 72 14.13 -3.87 -2.75
CA GLY A 72 14.16 -4.75 -1.58
C GLY A 72 12.87 -4.79 -0.78
N ASN A 73 11.72 -4.45 -1.38
CA ASN A 73 10.44 -4.47 -0.67
C ASN A 73 9.88 -5.90 -0.58
N ALA A 74 9.29 -6.26 0.55
CA ALA A 74 8.72 -7.58 0.82
C ALA A 74 7.26 -7.44 1.23
N ASN A 75 6.35 -7.95 0.39
CA ASN A 75 4.92 -7.90 0.67
C ASN A 75 4.36 -9.31 0.84
N SER A 76 3.48 -9.49 1.82
CA SER A 76 2.76 -10.74 2.02
C SER A 76 1.25 -10.54 2.07
N TYR A 77 0.50 -11.47 1.47
CA TYR A 77 -0.96 -11.50 1.54
C TYR A 77 -1.47 -12.87 2.00
N GLN A 78 -2.64 -12.93 2.65
CA GLN A 78 -3.15 -14.17 3.26
C GLN A 78 -4.20 -14.88 2.36
N SER A 79 -5.11 -14.11 1.75
CA SER A 79 -6.16 -14.63 0.88
C SER A 79 -6.44 -13.72 -0.32
N GLY A 80 -7.17 -14.27 -1.29
CA GLY A 80 -7.47 -13.59 -2.56
C GLY A 80 -6.44 -13.85 -3.66
N THR A 81 -6.67 -13.21 -4.80
CA THR A 81 -5.82 -13.28 -5.99
C THR A 81 -5.46 -11.87 -6.46
N PRO A 82 -4.64 -11.13 -5.69
CA PRO A 82 -4.27 -9.78 -6.05
C PRO A 82 -3.55 -9.75 -7.38
N ARG A 83 -3.82 -8.73 -8.19
CA ARG A 83 -2.97 -8.38 -9.32
C ARG A 83 -1.68 -7.80 -8.78
N VAL A 84 -0.60 -8.58 -8.85
CA VAL A 84 0.72 -8.16 -8.40
C VAL A 84 1.46 -7.44 -9.53
N THR A 85 1.99 -6.25 -9.24
CA THR A 85 2.88 -5.51 -10.12
C THR A 85 4.10 -5.08 -9.32
N THR A 86 5.29 -5.48 -9.75
CA THR A 86 6.55 -5.11 -9.13
C THR A 86 7.40 -4.32 -10.12
N ALA A 87 8.00 -3.23 -9.66
CA ALA A 87 8.87 -2.35 -10.43
C ALA A 87 10.14 -2.02 -9.62
N GLY A 88 11.30 -2.04 -10.25
CA GLY A 88 12.59 -1.88 -9.57
C GLY A 88 13.27 -3.21 -9.26
N VAL A 89 14.01 -3.30 -8.15
CA VAL A 89 14.98 -4.37 -7.90
C VAL A 89 14.67 -5.13 -6.60
N SER A 90 14.77 -6.46 -6.62
CA SER A 90 14.62 -7.33 -5.44
C SER A 90 13.32 -7.14 -4.66
N ASN A 91 12.21 -6.88 -5.36
CA ASN A 91 10.90 -6.81 -4.74
C ASN A 91 10.25 -8.21 -4.73
N THR A 92 9.75 -8.62 -3.57
CA THR A 92 9.16 -9.94 -3.37
C THR A 92 7.71 -9.79 -2.93
N VAL A 93 6.83 -10.58 -3.53
CA VAL A 93 5.43 -10.68 -3.11
C VAL A 93 5.09 -12.15 -2.92
N SER A 94 4.68 -12.53 -1.72
CA SER A 94 4.42 -13.91 -1.35
C SER A 94 3.04 -14.06 -0.73
N ARG A 95 2.41 -15.21 -0.94
CA ARG A 95 1.24 -15.60 -0.16
C ARG A 95 1.69 -16.26 1.14
N ARG A 96 1.08 -15.88 2.26
CA ARG A 96 1.25 -16.53 3.58
C ARG A 96 0.13 -17.50 3.87
#